data_AF-A0A7X7XKY8-F1
#
_entry.id   AF-A0A7X7XKY8-F1
#
_cell.length_a   1.000
_cell.length_b   1.000
_cell.length_c   1.000
_cell.angle_alpha   90.00
_cell.angle_beta   90.00
_cell.angle_gamma   90.00
#
_symmetry.space_group_name_H-M   'P 1'
#
loop_
_entity.id
_entity.type
_entity.pdbx_description
1 polymer ?
#
loop_
_entity_poly.entity_id
_entity_poly.type
_entity_poly.pdbx_seq_one_letter_code
_entity_poly.pdbx_strand_id
1 'polypeptide(L)' 'MLTTSQAAELAGIPKEQFRSAMSKERKSGKEFHAPRELWLDARTPLWDEEKVLAWAKARKKRKKRKKDAG' A
#
# COMPACT_ATOMS: atom_id res chain seq x y z
N MET A 1 6.57 -8.11 6.95
CA MET A 1 7.11 -6.85 6.37
C MET A 1 7.49 -7.10 4.92
N LEU A 2 7.11 -6.20 4.02
CA LEU A 2 7.16 -6.40 2.58
C LEU A 2 7.97 -5.29 1.91
N THR A 3 8.67 -5.63 0.83
CA THR A 3 9.25 -4.62 -0.06
C THR A 3 8.16 -3.93 -0.87
N THR A 4 8.49 -2.78 -1.49
CA THR A 4 7.53 -2.05 -2.33
C THR A 4 6.97 -2.91 -3.47
N SER A 5 7.79 -3.78 -4.06
CA SER A 5 7.35 -4.70 -5.11
C SER A 5 6.35 -5.72 -4.57
N GLN A 6 6.67 -6.40 -3.47
CA GLN A 6 5.77 -7.38 -2.86
C GLN A 6 4.47 -6.77 -2.36
N ALA A 7 4.52 -5.57 -1.78
CA ALA A 7 3.33 -4.84 -1.35
C ALA A 7 2.42 -4.46 -2.53
N ALA A 8 3.00 -4.12 -3.67
CA ALA A 8 2.26 -3.84 -4.90
C ALA A 8 1.59 -5.12 -5.46
N GLU A 9 2.30 -6.24 -5.46
CA GLU A 9 1.74 -7.55 -5.85
C GLU A 9 0.59 -7.96 -4.94
N LEU A 10 0.76 -7.81 -3.63
CA LEU A 10 -0.29 -8.09 -2.64
C LEU A 10 -1.52 -7.18 -2.84
N ALA A 11 -1.28 -5.93 -3.22
CA ALA A 11 -2.34 -5.00 -3.57
C ALA A 11 -2.98 -5.26 -4.94
N GLY A 12 -2.40 -6.15 -5.76
CA GLY A 12 -2.85 -6.47 -7.11
C GLY A 12 -2.77 -5.26 -8.05
N ILE A 13 -1.79 -4.38 -7.85
CA ILE A 13 -1.59 -3.19 -8.69
C ILE A 13 -0.11 -3.02 -9.07
N PRO A 14 0.19 -2.33 -10.18
CA PRO A 14 1.58 -2.03 -10.55
C PRO A 14 2.33 -1.24 -9.47
N LYS A 15 3.63 -1.50 -9.34
CA LYS A 15 4.51 -0.85 -8.34
C LYS A 15 4.45 0.68 -8.37
N GLU A 16 4.33 1.29 -9.54
CA GLU A 16 4.23 2.74 -9.72
C GLU A 16 2.91 3.28 -9.16
N GLN A 17 1.81 2.58 -9.43
CA GLN A 17 0.49 2.92 -8.92
C GLN A 17 0.44 2.76 -7.40
N PHE A 18 1.08 1.71 -6.88
CA PHE A 18 1.22 1.50 -5.44
C PHE A 18 1.98 2.66 -4.81
N ARG A 19 3.19 2.98 -5.28
CA ARG A 19 4.01 4.08 -4.77
C ARG A 19 3.26 5.43 -4.78
N SER A 20 2.58 5.75 -5.88
CA SER A 20 1.78 6.96 -6.00
C SER A 20 0.62 6.99 -5.00
N ALA A 21 -0.08 5.87 -4.82
CA ALA A 21 -1.19 5.78 -3.89
C ALA A 21 -0.75 5.84 -2.42
N MET A 22 0.36 5.20 -2.07
CA MET A 22 0.91 5.28 -0.72
C MET A 22 1.43 6.69 -0.42
N SER A 23 1.99 7.40 -1.41
CA SER A 23 2.36 8.82 -1.26
C SER A 23 1.14 9.68 -0.93
N LYS A 24 -0.02 9.42 -1.55
CA LYS A 24 -1.28 10.10 -1.24
C LYS A 24 -1.80 9.76 0.15
N GLU A 25 -1.74 8.49 0.57
CA GLU A 25 -2.18 8.13 1.91
C GLU A 25 -1.25 8.68 3.01
N ARG A 26 0.07 8.75 2.76
CA ARG A 26 1.01 9.45 3.66
C ARG A 26 0.61 10.91 3.87
N LYS A 27 0.23 11.61 2.78
CA LYS A 27 -0.29 13.00 2.86
C LYS A 27 -1.60 13.10 3.65
N SER A 28 -2.34 12.00 3.75
CA SER A 28 -3.58 11.91 4.54
C SER A 28 -3.31 11.53 6.01
N GLY A 29 -2.05 11.47 6.44
CA GLY A 29 -1.67 11.12 7.81
C GLY A 29 -1.69 9.62 8.13
N LYS A 30 -1.82 8.75 7.12
CA LYS A 30 -1.85 7.30 7.34
C LYS A 30 -0.50 6.68 7.02
N GLU A 31 0.05 5.96 7.99
CA GLU A 31 1.31 5.24 7.83
C GLU A 31 1.10 3.74 7.67
N PHE A 32 1.50 3.24 6.50
CA PHE A 32 1.47 1.82 6.12
C PHE A 32 2.85 1.18 6.15
N HIS A 33 3.86 1.92 6.57
CA HIS A 33 5.19 1.36 6.73
C HIS A 33 5.26 0.44 7.93
N ALA A 34 6.19 -0.51 7.83
CA ALA A 34 6.70 -1.19 8.99
C ALA A 34 7.43 -0.18 9.91
N PRO A 35 7.52 -0.47 11.22
CA PRO A 35 8.28 0.35 12.17
C PRO A 35 9.68 0.65 11.64
N ARG A 36 10.11 1.91 11.74
CA ARG A 36 11.44 2.34 11.30
C ARG A 36 12.59 1.60 12.02
N GLU A 37 12.33 1.12 13.23
CA GLU A 37 13.28 0.32 14.02
C GLU A 37 13.61 -1.03 13.38
N LEU A 38 12.70 -1.54 12.53
CA LEU A 38 12.91 -2.78 11.77
C LEU A 38 13.55 -2.53 10.40
N TRP A 39 13.79 -1.27 10.03
CA TRP A 39 14.38 -0.94 8.75
C TRP A 39 15.88 -1.13 8.85
N LEU A 40 16.37 -2.26 8.33
CA LEU A 40 17.80 -2.57 8.22
C LEU A 40 18.54 -1.52 7.37
N ASP A 41 17.84 -0.90 6.42
CA ASP A 41 18.38 0.13 5.55
C ASP A 41 17.36 1.26 5.37
N ALA A 42 17.73 2.49 5.75
CA ALA A 42 16.84 3.65 5.70
C ALA A 42 16.45 4.06 4.26
N ARG A 43 17.18 3.59 3.25
CA ARG A 43 16.86 3.82 1.83
C ARG A 43 15.88 2.78 1.29
N THR A 44 15.65 1.70 2.01
CA THR A 44 14.73 0.62 1.62
C THR A 44 13.43 0.69 2.42
N PRO A 45 12.37 1.35 1.90
CA PRO A 45 11.11 1.42 2.60
C PRO A 45 10.46 0.03 2.71
N LEU A 46 10.23 -0.38 3.96
CA LEU A 46 9.49 -1.59 4.29
C LEU A 46 8.03 -1.26 4.61
N TRP A 47 7.15 -2.11 4.12
CA TRP A 47 5.71 -2.00 4.26
C TRP A 47 5.19 -3.03 5.25
N ASP A 48 4.19 -2.62 6.02
CA ASP A 48 3.48 -3.54 6.90
C ASP A 48 2.46 -4.35 6.07
N GLU A 49 2.53 -5.66 6.17
CA GLU A 49 1.68 -6.56 5.37
C GLU A 49 0.20 -6.37 5.69
N GLU A 50 -0.15 -6.30 6.97
CA GLU A 50 -1.53 -6.19 7.42
C GLU A 50 -2.14 -4.85 6.96
N LYS A 51 -1.39 -3.77 7.12
CA LYS A 51 -1.83 -2.44 6.68
C LYS A 51 -2.00 -2.36 5.17
N VAL A 52 -1.06 -2.90 4.40
CA VAL A 52 -1.14 -2.94 2.92
C VAL A 52 -2.32 -3.77 2.47
N LEU A 53 -2.54 -4.93 3.09
CA LEU A 53 -3.65 -5.84 2.76
C LEU A 53 -5.01 -5.21 3.10
N ALA A 54 -5.12 -4.51 4.23
CA ALA A 54 -6.31 -3.74 4.60
C ALA A 54 -6.57 -2.61 3.59
N TRP A 55 -5.53 -1.86 3.21
CA TRP A 55 -5.63 -0.81 2.19
C TRP A 55 -6.07 -1.34 0.82
N ALA A 56 -5.46 -2.45 0.38
CA ALA A 56 -5.77 -3.10 -0.89
C ALA A 56 -7.22 -3.58 -0.93
N LYS A 57 -7.70 -4.21 0.16
CA LYS A 57 -9.11 -4.62 0.30
C LYS A 57 -10.05 -3.42 0.23
N ALA A 58 -9.76 -2.33 0.96
CA ALA A 58 -10.56 -1.11 0.92
C ALA A 58 -10.59 -0.47 -0.48
N ARG A 59 -9.44 -0.46 -1.17
CA ARG A 59 -9.34 0.04 -2.55
C ARG A 59 -10.11 -0.82 -3.54
N LYS A 60 -10.04 -2.14 -3.45
CA LYS A 60 -10.80 -3.07 -4.30
C LYS A 60 -12.30 -2.88 -4.12
N LYS A 61 -12.77 -2.70 -2.88
CA LYS A 61 -14.17 -2.35 -2.57
C LYS A 61 -14.61 -1.04 -3.25
N ARG A 62 -13.78 0.01 -3.18
CA ARG A 62 -14.06 1.29 -3.87
C ARG A 62 -14.12 1.15 -5.39
N LYS A 63 -13.22 0.38 -6.01
CA LYS A 63 -13.23 0.14 -7.46
C LYS A 63 -14.42 -0.71 -7.90
N LYS A 64 -14.77 -1.77 -7.16
CA LYS A 64 -15.91 -2.64 -7.48
C LYS A 64 -17.21 -1.84 -7.53
N ARG A 65 -17.47 -1.01 -6.50
CA ARG A 65 -18.65 -0.14 -6.45
C ARG A 65 -18.77 0.85 -7.61
N LYS A 66 -17.67 1.19 -8.29
CA LYS A 66 -17.69 2.06 -9.48
C LYS A 66 -18.01 1.29 -10.78
N LYS A 67 -17.89 -0.04 -10.79
CA LYS A 67 -18.17 -0.90 -11.95
C LYS A 67 -19.62 -1.42 -11.96
N ASP A 68 -20.24 -1.56 -10.79
CA ASP A 68 -21.63 -2.02 -10.65
C ASP A 68 -22.68 -0.88 -10.69
N ALA A 69 -22.27 0.35 -11.00
CA ALA A 69 -23.14 1.54 -11.04
C ALA A 69 -23.31 2.13 -12.46
N GLY A 70 -23.07 1.31 -13.49
CA GLY A 70 -23.22 1.68 -14.89
C GLY A 70 -24.03 0.65 -15.65
#